data_AF-A0A7L3UWL5-F1
#
_entry.id   AF-A0A7L3UWL5-F1
#
_cell.length_a   1.000
_cell.length_b   1.000
_cell.length_c   1.000
_cell.angle_alpha   90.00
_cell.angle_beta   90.00
_cell.angle_gamma   90.00
#
_symmetry.space_group_name_H-M   'P 1'
#
loop_
_entity.id
_entity.type
_entity.pdbx_description
1 polymer ?
#
loop_
_entity_poly.entity_id
_entity_poly.type
_entity_poly.pdbx_seq_one_letter_code
_entity_poly.pdbx_strand_id
1 'polypeptide(L)'
;VPSGVTVCQLCLVSATPGALGDALLLTRLERGQEPVSVRIATARGQAPLSGILREFERIQREQREANACTERREWWERRSRLDLRMQ
;
A
#
# COMPACT_ATOMS: atom_id res chain seq x y z
N VAL A 1 -16.63 18.16 -2.56
CA VAL A 1 -16.74 17.22 -1.42
C VAL A 1 -18.09 17.46 -0.73
N PRO A 2 -18.92 16.43 -0.49
CA PRO A 2 -20.16 16.57 0.27
C PRO A 2 -19.93 17.14 1.67
N SER A 3 -20.95 17.73 2.28
CA SER A 3 -20.83 18.21 3.66
C SER A 3 -20.58 17.03 4.62
N GLY A 4 -19.70 17.21 5.61
CA GLY A 4 -19.36 16.17 6.58
C GLY A 4 -18.43 15.07 6.06
N VAL A 5 -17.92 15.17 4.82
CA VAL A 5 -16.98 14.21 4.24
C VAL A 5 -15.58 14.82 4.17
N THR A 6 -14.58 14.04 4.54
CA THR A 6 -13.16 14.31 4.28
C THR A 6 -12.66 13.34 3.23
N VAL A 7 -12.01 13.84 2.19
CA VAL A 7 -11.34 13.00 1.18
C VAL A 7 -9.85 13.07 1.44
N CYS A 8 -9.22 11.91 1.67
CA CYS A 8 -7.78 11.76 1.77
C CYS A 8 -7.25 11.12 0.50
N GLN A 9 -6.54 11.90 -0.32
CA GLN A 9 -5.83 11.40 -1.48
C GLN A 9 -4.42 11.00 -1.09
N LEU A 10 -4.04 9.77 -1.45
CA LEU A 10 -2.70 9.21 -1.25
C LEU A 10 -2.05 9.02 -2.62
N CYS A 11 -0.89 9.63 -2.84
CA CYS A 11 -0.17 9.55 -4.11
C CYS A 11 1.30 9.22 -3.91
N LEU A 12 1.82 8.31 -4.72
CA LEU A 12 3.25 8.04 -4.81
C LEU A 12 3.94 9.18 -5.56
N VAL A 13 5.04 9.66 -5.01
CA VAL A 13 5.85 10.71 -5.64
C VAL A 13 7.22 10.17 -5.97
N SER A 14 7.53 10.15 -7.26
CA SER A 14 8.83 9.76 -7.80
C SER A 14 9.51 10.95 -8.48
N ALA A 15 10.84 11.00 -8.41
CA ALA A 15 11.63 11.94 -9.19
C ALA A 15 11.75 11.51 -10.66
N THR A 16 11.54 10.22 -10.96
CA THR A 16 11.66 9.66 -12.31
C THR A 16 10.29 9.13 -12.78
N PRO A 17 9.82 9.50 -13.97
CA PRO A 17 8.60 8.94 -14.55
C PRO A 17 8.64 7.41 -14.61
N GLY A 18 7.56 6.76 -14.19
CA GLY A 18 7.44 5.29 -14.21
C GLY A 18 8.16 4.55 -13.08
N ALA A 19 8.99 5.22 -12.27
CA ALA A 19 9.59 4.60 -11.09
C ALA A 19 8.65 4.68 -9.87
N LEU A 20 8.68 3.65 -9.02
CA LEU A 20 8.09 3.71 -7.69
C LEU A 20 8.95 4.63 -6.83
N GLY A 21 8.35 5.73 -6.36
CA GLY A 21 9.03 6.65 -5.46
C GLY A 21 8.89 6.27 -4.00
N ASP A 22 9.83 6.70 -3.17
CA ASP A 22 9.82 6.48 -1.71
C ASP A 22 9.22 7.66 -0.94
N ALA A 23 8.35 8.44 -1.58
CA ALA A 23 7.61 9.51 -0.93
C ALA A 23 6.11 9.36 -1.19
N LEU A 24 5.33 9.58 -0.13
CA LEU A 24 3.87 9.60 -0.17
C LEU A 24 3.41 11.06 -0.01
N LEU A 25 2.60 11.53 -0.95
CA LEU A 25 1.86 12.78 -0.82
C LEU A 25 0.47 12.43 -0.28
N LEU A 26 0.16 12.90 0.93
CA LEU A 26 -1.16 12.84 1.52
C LEU A 26 -1.82 14.21 1.38
N THR A 27 -2.94 14.28 0.68
CA THR A 27 -3.73 15.50 0.51
C THR A 27 -5.09 15.31 1.13
N ARG A 28 -5.43 16.17 2.09
CA ARG A 28 -6.76 16.24 2.72
C ARG A 28 -7.60 17.30 2.02
N LEU A 29 -8.81 16.92 1.63
CA LEU A 29 -9.79 17.76 0.95
C LEU A 29 -11.11 17.74 1.73
N GLU A 30 -11.59 18.92 2.07
CA GLU A 30 -12.85 19.11 2.78
C GLU A 30 -13.67 20.22 2.10
N ARG A 31 -14.99 20.22 2.29
CA ARG A 31 -15.85 21.23 1.66
C ARG A 31 -15.59 22.61 2.28
N GLY A 32 -15.22 23.58 1.44
CA GLY A 32 -15.04 24.97 1.89
C GLY A 32 -13.79 25.20 2.74
N GLN A 33 -12.82 24.29 2.67
CA GLN A 33 -11.50 24.42 3.31
C GLN A 33 -10.41 24.35 2.25
N GLU A 34 -9.30 25.04 2.49
CA GLU A 34 -8.11 24.93 1.65
C GLU A 34 -7.52 23.51 1.72
N PRO A 35 -7.10 22.92 0.59
CA PRO A 35 -6.42 21.64 0.58
C PRO A 35 -5.17 21.65 1.45
N VAL A 36 -5.01 20.64 2.31
CA VAL A 36 -3.79 20.46 3.11
C VAL A 36 -3.01 19.30 2.54
N SER A 37 -1.75 19.53 2.16
CA SER A 37 -0.88 18.49 1.60
C SER A 37 0.36 18.29 2.46
N VAL A 38 0.70 17.03 2.74
CA VAL A 38 1.90 16.64 3.47
C VAL A 38 2.69 15.64 2.64
N ARG A 39 3.99 15.89 2.48
CA ARG A 39 4.93 14.95 1.85
C ARG A 39 5.65 14.14 2.93
N ILE A 40 5.49 12.83 2.88
CA ILE A 40 6.09 11.88 3.81
C ILE A 40 7.20 11.13 3.08
N ALA A 41 8.45 11.39 3.44
CA ALA A 41 9.60 10.65 2.89
C ALA A 41 9.79 9.34 3.67
N THR A 42 9.63 8.21 2.99
CA THR A 42 9.69 6.87 3.60
C THR A 42 11.08 6.23 3.53
N ALA A 43 11.99 6.74 2.68
CA ALA A 43 13.34 6.23 2.53
C ALA A 43 14.19 6.23 3.83
N ARG A 44 13.82 7.05 4.82
CA ARG A 44 14.49 7.13 6.13
C ARG A 44 13.69 6.48 7.27
N GLY A 45 12.56 5.85 6.96
CA GLY A 45 11.70 5.15 7.93
C GLY A 45 12.14 3.71 8.15
N GLN A 46 11.22 2.89 8.67
CA GLN A 46 11.45 1.44 8.88
C GLN A 46 11.71 0.70 7.56
N ALA A 47 11.05 1.11 6.48
CA ALA A 47 11.28 0.58 5.14
C ALA A 47 10.90 1.61 4.07
N PRO A 48 11.58 1.61 2.91
CA PRO A 48 11.18 2.41 1.76
C PRO A 48 9.82 1.91 1.21
N LEU A 49 8.93 2.84 0.85
CA LEU A 49 7.59 2.52 0.34
C LEU A 49 7.64 1.68 -0.94
N SER A 50 8.62 1.91 -1.81
CA SER A 50 8.82 1.05 -2.99
C SER A 50 9.10 -0.41 -2.62
N GLY A 51 9.81 -0.65 -1.52
CA GLY A 51 10.06 -1.99 -0.98
C GLY A 51 8.79 -2.64 -0.43
N ILE A 52 8.00 -1.87 0.33
CA ILE A 52 6.70 -2.33 0.87
C ILE A 52 5.75 -2.73 -0.26
N LEU A 53 5.64 -1.91 -1.30
CA LEU A 53 4.76 -2.20 -2.44
C LEU A 53 5.20 -3.45 -3.22
N ARG A 54 6.50 -3.65 -3.41
CA ARG A 54 7.02 -4.88 -4.03
C ARG A 54 6.71 -6.13 -3.19
N GLU A 55 6.80 -6.02 -1.87
CA GLU A 55 6.44 -7.13 -0.99
C GLU A 55 4.94 -7.42 -1.05
N PHE A 56 4.11 -6.38 -1.05
CA PHE A 56 2.67 -6.51 -1.23
C PHE A 56 2.31 -7.21 -2.54
N GLU A 57 2.94 -6.83 -3.66
CA GLU A 57 2.76 -7.51 -4.95
C GLU A 57 3.19 -8.99 -4.90
N ARG A 58 4.27 -9.29 -4.17
CA ARG A 58 4.74 -10.67 -3.97
C ARG A 58 3.72 -11.48 -3.18
N ILE A 59 3.18 -10.94 -2.08
CA ILE A 59 2.11 -11.56 -1.30
C ILE A 59 0.89 -11.80 -2.19
N GLN A 60 0.47 -10.84 -3.00
CA GLN A 60 -0.66 -11.00 -3.92
C GLN A 60 -0.44 -12.08 -5.00
N ARG A 61 0.80 -12.25 -5.49
CA ARG A 61 1.14 -13.37 -6.41
C ARG A 61 1.05 -14.71 -5.70
N GLU A 62 1.72 -14.86 -4.56
CA GLU A 62 1.71 -16.10 -3.78
C GLU A 62 0.30 -16.46 -3.29
N GLN A 63 -0.54 -15.48 -2.96
CA GLN A 63 -1.95 -15.71 -2.61
C GLN A 63 -2.74 -16.31 -3.77
N ARG A 64 -2.50 -15.86 -5.00
CA ARG A 64 -3.15 -16.44 -6.20
C ARG A 64 -2.73 -17.89 -6.40
N GLU A 65 -1.46 -18.22 -6.18
CA GLU A 65 -0.96 -19.59 -6.24
C GLU A 65 -1.55 -20.47 -5.13
N ALA A 66 -1.61 -19.95 -3.89
CA ALA A 66 -2.23 -20.65 -2.77
C ALA A 66 -3.72 -20.93 -3.01
N ASN A 67 -4.45 -20.02 -3.67
CA ASN A 67 -5.86 -20.23 -4.01
C ASN A 67 -6.10 -21.39 -4.99
N ALA A 68 -5.09 -21.79 -5.77
CA ALA A 68 -5.16 -22.94 -6.67
C ALA A 68 -4.80 -24.28 -6.00
N CYS A 69 -4.32 -24.26 -4.74
CA CYS A 69 -3.98 -25.46 -3.99
C CYS A 69 -5.24 -26.19 -3.50
N THR A 70 -5.32 -27.49 -3.76
CA THR A 70 -6.43 -28.36 -3.34
C THR A 70 -6.14 -29.16 -2.08
N GLU A 71 -4.87 -29.32 -1.69
CA GLU A 71 -4.48 -29.97 -0.45
C GLU A 71 -4.75 -29.04 0.73
N ARG A 72 -5.63 -29.47 1.63
CA ARG A 72 -6.18 -28.62 2.69
C ARG A 72 -5.12 -28.14 3.68
N ARG A 73 -4.19 -29.00 4.10
CA ARG A 73 -3.18 -28.62 5.11
C ARG A 73 -2.23 -27.57 4.53
N GLU A 74 -1.70 -27.83 3.35
CA GLU A 74 -0.83 -26.94 2.60
C GLU A 74 -1.51 -25.62 2.27
N TRP A 75 -2.79 -25.65 1.86
CA TRP A 75 -3.57 -24.45 1.61
C TRP A 75 -3.66 -23.55 2.85
N TRP A 76 -3.97 -24.13 4.02
CA TRP A 76 -4.03 -23.40 5.28
C TRP A 76 -2.67 -22.84 5.69
N GLU A 77 -1.64 -23.68 5.70
CA GLU A 77 -0.27 -23.27 6.07
C GLU A 77 0.24 -22.11 5.20
N ARG A 78 0.03 -22.19 3.88
CA ARG A 78 0.43 -21.14 2.94
C ARG A 78 -0.30 -19.83 3.22
N ARG A 79 -1.62 -19.85 3.43
CA ARG A 79 -2.41 -18.65 3.73
C ARG A 79 -2.06 -18.04 5.07
N SER A 80 -1.85 -18.85 6.11
CA SER A 80 -1.43 -18.35 7.43
C SER A 80 -0.08 -17.64 7.37
N ARG A 81 0.88 -18.16 6.58
CA ARG A 81 2.16 -17.49 6.36
C ARG A 81 2.03 -16.18 5.59
N LEU A 82 1.11 -16.12 4.61
CA LEU A 82 0.84 -14.89 3.86
C LEU A 82 0.18 -13.83 4.75
N ASP A 83 -0.74 -14.22 5.62
CA ASP A 83 -1.38 -13.32 6.59
C ASP A 83 -0.35 -12.70 7.55
N LEU A 84 0.56 -13.52 8.10
CA LEU A 84 1.63 -13.05 8.98
C LEU A 84 2.56 -12.02 8.30
N ARG A 85 2.77 -12.13 6.99
CA ARG A 85 3.59 -11.17 6.23
C ARG A 85 2.85 -9.88 5.87
N MET A 86 1.51 -9.90 5.90
CA MET A 86 0.67 -8.74 5.62
C MET A 86 0.50 -7.83 6.85
N GLN A 87 0.55 -8.42 8.05
CA GLN A 87 0.50 -7.70 9.34
C GLN A 87 1.70 -6.77 9.53
#